data_AF-A0A376DRI5-F1
#
_entry.id   AF-A0A376DRI5-F1
#
_cell.length_a   1.000
_cell.length_b   1.000
_cell.length_c   1.000
_cell.angle_alpha   90.00
_cell.angle_beta   90.00
_cell.angle_gamma   90.00
#
_symmetry.space_group_name_H-M   'P 1'
#
loop_
_entity.id
_entity.type
_entity.pdbx_description
1 polymer ?
#
loop_
_entity_poly.entity_id
_entity_poly.type
_entity_poly.pdbx_seq_one_letter_code
_entity_poly.pdbx_strand_id
1 'polypeptide(L)'
;MSEEQQKDDYSANPNQKVYDMPHQVDHEVNVMKIYFSKQVPKMIWETKEETYTVKSGGNVSDVKKKYEKKGRRNLKADKEDSVQLKAKESVKITWEEEVQEMKDGKPVFDYERIDKTIIKKKVWVVAECQGTTGKLSVEIHENKLTNPENVYENPVKFLDGEEEKSKIEFSINGTLVYAKEIILRPKSDPDLKKLIEKFSKRENVNAFLYFKAEVTGTEDEVKFPDETHEFLNKDSERFEITGTPCYCNRDITVDEMIDLIYHLRDKQNYKSKRDSFFTSGKEKILAIGITSGKISENRDKIKLFTDEMNTMFKKFKIKTCKRKIHFIGQMYLETISFTYTFESRDSVPDNYKGGVDFQGRGMKQITHDYNYLAYYDYVNSTTHSETYMKFRSGYESVGECVKNRPKAQEKGLDAAFYEGLKTYAKNISENLFHAFNSAGWYSTIYKTATINAMDEGLEDSNVEKVTTAINGGQTNIAERKSYTKWTREFFKYDTECVNK
;
A
#
# COMPACT_ATOMS: atom_id res chain seq x y z
N MET A 1 46.80 8.48 72.05
CA MET A 1 46.81 9.95 72.11
C MET A 1 48.17 10.40 71.63
N SER A 2 48.37 11.15 70.55
CA SER A 2 47.52 11.69 69.48
C SER A 2 48.50 12.32 68.48
N GLU A 3 48.20 12.16 67.18
CA GLU A 3 48.44 13.13 66.09
C GLU A 3 49.91 13.41 65.69
N GLU A 4 50.30 13.50 64.42
CA GLU A 4 49.60 13.90 63.19
C GLU A 4 50.38 13.35 61.97
N GLN A 5 49.65 12.88 60.95
CA GLN A 5 50.19 12.48 59.64
C GLN A 5 50.35 13.72 58.73
N GLN A 6 51.54 13.88 58.14
CA GLN A 6 51.77 14.86 57.07
C GLN A 6 51.05 14.43 55.79
N LYS A 7 50.27 15.37 55.24
CA LYS A 7 49.61 15.30 53.93
C LYS A 7 50.64 15.50 52.81
N ASP A 8 50.70 14.54 51.88
CA ASP A 8 51.15 14.80 50.51
C ASP A 8 49.92 15.05 49.63
N ASP A 9 49.83 16.26 49.10
CA ASP A 9 48.76 16.74 48.22
C ASP A 9 49.16 16.48 46.76
N TYR A 10 48.67 15.39 46.19
CA TYR A 10 48.66 15.20 44.74
C TYR A 10 47.36 15.77 44.19
N SER A 11 47.41 17.02 43.71
CA SER A 11 46.30 17.62 42.97
C SER A 11 46.09 16.90 41.64
N ALA A 12 44.98 16.18 41.50
CA ALA A 12 44.55 15.58 40.24
C ALA A 12 44.30 16.67 39.18
N ASN A 13 44.83 16.45 37.98
CA ASN A 13 44.64 17.32 36.81
C ASN A 13 43.14 17.31 36.39
N PRO A 14 42.45 18.47 36.35
CA PRO A 14 41.02 18.54 36.04
C PRO A 14 40.67 18.26 34.56
N ASN A 15 41.64 17.95 33.70
CA ASN A 15 41.43 17.69 32.27
C ASN A 15 41.59 16.23 31.83
N GLN A 16 41.55 15.27 32.75
CA GLN A 16 41.55 13.86 32.37
C GLN A 16 40.16 13.49 31.84
N LYS A 17 40.01 13.50 30.50
CA LYS A 17 38.87 12.87 29.82
C LYS A 17 38.85 11.39 30.22
N VAL A 18 37.91 11.04 31.09
CA VAL A 18 37.53 9.65 31.33
C VAL A 18 36.97 9.15 30.00
N TYR A 19 37.74 8.30 29.32
CA TYR A 19 37.17 7.44 28.31
C TYR A 19 36.27 6.46 29.08
N ASP A 20 34.96 6.62 28.98
CA ASP A 20 34.00 5.57 29.34
C ASP A 20 34.26 4.38 28.42
N MET A 21 35.22 3.53 28.80
CA MET A 21 35.20 2.14 28.39
C MET A 21 33.94 1.54 29.02
N PRO A 22 33.05 0.89 28.25
CA PRO A 22 31.91 0.21 28.83
C PRO A 22 32.44 -0.79 29.86
N HIS A 23 32.07 -0.62 31.12
CA HIS A 23 32.22 -1.67 32.13
C HIS A 23 31.45 -2.88 31.62
N GLN A 24 32.19 -3.87 31.11
CA GLN A 24 31.66 -5.20 30.91
C GLN A 24 31.41 -5.74 32.32
N VAL A 25 30.14 -5.70 32.75
CA VAL A 25 29.75 -6.24 34.05
C VAL A 25 29.87 -7.75 33.92
N ASP A 26 31.00 -8.30 34.36
CA ASP A 26 31.40 -9.70 34.13
C ASP A 26 30.47 -10.77 34.73
N HIS A 27 29.34 -10.38 35.34
CA HIS A 27 28.41 -11.26 36.05
C HIS A 27 26.91 -10.94 35.83
N GLU A 28 26.55 -10.20 34.77
CA GLU A 28 25.15 -9.86 34.49
C GLU A 28 24.74 -10.19 33.05
N VAL A 29 23.51 -10.67 32.89
CA VAL A 29 22.80 -10.78 31.61
C VAL A 29 21.61 -9.82 31.62
N ASN A 30 21.67 -8.79 30.79
CA ASN A 30 20.64 -7.75 30.72
C ASN A 30 19.88 -7.81 29.39
N VAL A 31 18.62 -8.25 29.44
CA VAL A 31 17.71 -8.27 28.28
C VAL A 31 17.03 -6.90 28.20
N MET A 32 17.45 -6.07 27.25
CA MET A 32 17.02 -4.67 27.19
C MET A 32 15.74 -4.47 26.37
N LYS A 33 15.67 -5.07 25.18
CA LYS A 33 14.54 -4.92 24.25
C LYS A 33 14.32 -6.18 23.45
N ILE A 34 13.05 -6.47 23.15
CA ILE A 34 12.66 -7.45 22.15
C ILE A 34 11.56 -6.85 21.28
N TYR A 35 11.76 -6.88 19.96
CA TYR A 35 10.83 -6.25 19.02
C TYR A 35 10.79 -6.94 17.66
N PHE A 36 9.69 -6.73 16.94
CA PHE A 36 9.59 -7.08 15.52
C PHE A 36 10.24 -5.99 14.66
N SER A 37 10.95 -6.39 13.62
CA SER A 37 11.64 -5.47 12.69
C SER A 37 11.55 -5.95 11.24
N LYS A 38 11.90 -5.04 10.32
CA LYS A 38 12.32 -5.36 8.97
C LYS A 38 13.84 -5.17 8.88
N GLN A 39 14.50 -6.02 8.09
CA GLN A 39 15.91 -5.86 7.79
C GLN A 39 16.08 -4.82 6.67
N VAL A 40 16.94 -3.83 6.88
CA VAL A 40 17.26 -2.78 5.89
C VAL A 40 18.77 -2.69 5.67
N PRO A 41 19.25 -2.37 4.46
CA PRO A 41 20.67 -2.15 4.21
C PRO A 41 21.22 -1.07 5.14
N LYS A 42 22.35 -1.34 5.82
CA LYS A 42 23.07 -0.33 6.57
C LYS A 42 23.88 0.52 5.60
N MET A 43 23.53 1.79 5.46
CA MET A 43 24.17 2.70 4.51
C MET A 43 25.27 3.52 5.20
N ILE A 44 26.41 3.66 4.53
CA ILE A 44 27.53 4.51 4.95
C ILE A 44 27.92 5.45 3.82
N TRP A 45 28.64 6.52 4.17
CA TRP A 45 29.17 7.47 3.20
C TRP A 45 30.62 7.12 2.89
N GLU A 46 30.91 6.82 1.62
CA GLU A 46 32.26 6.52 1.16
C GLU A 46 32.75 7.63 0.23
N THR A 47 33.99 8.08 0.45
CA THR A 47 34.64 9.04 -0.44
C THR A 47 35.03 8.37 -1.76
N LYS A 48 34.56 8.92 -2.87
CA LYS A 48 34.90 8.52 -4.23
C LYS A 48 35.60 9.66 -4.95
N GLU A 49 36.41 9.31 -5.94
CA GLU A 49 37.07 10.27 -6.81
C GLU A 49 37.13 9.77 -8.24
N GLU A 50 37.07 10.70 -9.19
CA GLU A 50 37.24 10.44 -10.61
C GLU A 50 37.97 11.61 -11.28
N THR A 51 38.88 11.29 -12.20
CA THR A 51 39.52 12.27 -13.07
C THR A 51 38.73 12.37 -14.37
N TYR A 52 38.04 13.50 -14.58
CA TYR A 52 37.25 13.74 -15.78
C TYR A 52 38.05 14.55 -16.81
N THR A 53 38.15 14.05 -18.05
CA THR A 53 38.81 14.75 -19.16
C THR A 53 37.79 15.41 -20.08
N VAL A 54 37.85 16.74 -20.24
CA VAL A 54 36.84 17.51 -21.00
C VAL A 54 37.04 17.36 -22.52
N LYS A 55 35.95 17.17 -23.27
CA LYS A 55 36.02 16.95 -24.73
C LYS A 55 36.11 18.24 -25.56
N SER A 56 35.40 19.30 -25.16
CA SER A 56 35.25 20.54 -25.94
C SER A 56 35.51 21.81 -25.12
N GLY A 57 36.19 21.69 -23.97
CA GLY A 57 36.36 22.77 -23.00
C GLY A 57 35.10 23.05 -22.15
N GLY A 58 35.17 24.01 -21.23
CA GLY A 58 34.07 24.43 -20.34
C GLY A 58 34.54 24.78 -18.92
N ASN A 59 33.63 25.22 -18.05
CA ASN A 59 34.01 25.56 -16.67
C ASN A 59 34.04 24.31 -15.78
N VAL A 60 34.86 24.33 -14.73
CA VAL A 60 34.87 23.29 -13.69
C VAL A 60 33.48 23.10 -13.06
N SER A 61 32.71 24.19 -12.88
CA SER A 61 31.32 24.12 -12.41
C SER A 61 30.42 23.22 -13.27
N ASP A 62 30.62 23.21 -14.59
CA ASP A 62 29.81 22.42 -15.52
C ASP A 62 30.19 20.94 -15.46
N VAL A 63 31.45 20.65 -15.13
CA VAL A 63 31.89 19.28 -14.83
C VAL A 63 31.26 18.81 -13.52
N LYS A 64 31.32 19.61 -12.44
CA LYS A 64 30.72 19.26 -11.14
C LYS A 64 29.22 18.94 -11.24
N LYS A 65 28.46 19.74 -12.00
CA LYS A 65 27.02 19.50 -12.24
C LYS A 65 26.71 18.12 -12.82
N LYS A 66 27.62 17.52 -13.60
CA LYS A 66 27.43 16.16 -14.14
C LYS A 66 27.47 15.07 -13.07
N TYR A 67 28.07 15.37 -11.91
CA TYR A 67 28.22 14.44 -10.80
C TYR A 67 27.09 14.57 -9.77
N GLU A 68 26.25 15.60 -9.87
CA GLU A 68 25.08 15.80 -9.00
C GLU A 68 24.03 14.73 -9.27
N LYS A 69 23.78 13.88 -8.27
CA LYS A 69 22.72 12.88 -8.30
C LYS A 69 22.26 12.54 -6.87
N LYS A 70 21.07 11.95 -6.73
CA LYS A 70 20.58 11.43 -5.44
C LYS A 70 21.56 10.37 -4.90
N GLY A 71 21.87 10.45 -3.61
CA GLY A 71 22.85 9.56 -2.95
C GLY A 71 24.30 10.05 -3.03
N ARG A 72 24.54 11.29 -3.48
CA ARG A 72 25.87 11.93 -3.39
C ARG A 72 25.82 13.24 -2.61
N ARG A 73 26.90 13.56 -1.91
CA ARG A 73 27.10 14.83 -1.20
C ARG A 73 28.57 15.26 -1.21
N ASN A 74 28.84 16.46 -0.69
CA ASN A 74 30.20 17.00 -0.54
C ASN A 74 31.04 17.01 -1.84
N LEU A 75 30.41 17.31 -2.98
CA LEU A 75 31.10 17.40 -4.27
C LEU A 75 32.14 18.52 -4.27
N LYS A 76 33.39 18.18 -4.60
CA LYS A 76 34.54 19.08 -4.71
C LYS A 76 35.29 18.80 -6.01
N ALA A 77 35.96 19.84 -6.52
CA ALA A 77 36.94 19.70 -7.59
C ALA A 77 38.32 20.11 -7.06
N ASP A 78 39.38 19.61 -7.69
CA ASP A 78 40.77 20.03 -7.42
C ASP A 78 41.11 21.42 -7.97
N LYS A 79 40.19 22.02 -8.73
CA LYS A 79 40.27 23.37 -9.31
C LYS A 79 39.05 24.20 -8.89
N GLU A 80 39.20 25.53 -8.84
CA GLU A 80 38.08 26.43 -8.54
C GLU A 80 36.98 26.36 -9.62
N ASP A 81 35.72 26.55 -9.21
CA ASP A 81 34.55 26.42 -10.08
C ASP A 81 34.58 27.38 -11.30
N SER A 82 35.26 28.53 -11.16
CA SER A 82 35.45 29.56 -12.18
C SER A 82 36.51 29.22 -13.23
N VAL A 83 37.34 28.19 -13.00
CA VAL A 83 38.42 27.82 -13.93
C VAL A 83 37.85 27.28 -15.23
N GLN A 84 38.28 27.87 -16.34
CA GLN A 84 37.93 27.44 -17.68
C GLN A 84 38.92 26.39 -18.19
N LEU A 85 38.42 25.19 -18.46
CA LEU A 85 39.20 24.07 -18.98
C LEU A 85 39.23 24.09 -20.50
N LYS A 86 40.39 23.81 -21.08
CA LYS A 86 40.54 23.59 -22.54
C LYS A 86 40.23 22.15 -22.90
N ALA A 87 39.91 21.88 -24.17
CA ALA A 87 39.73 20.52 -24.66
C ALA A 87 40.94 19.64 -24.31
N LYS A 88 40.65 18.42 -23.83
CA LYS A 88 41.61 17.42 -23.33
C LYS A 88 42.26 17.73 -21.97
N GLU A 89 41.93 18.84 -21.31
CA GLU A 89 42.33 19.04 -19.92
C GLU A 89 41.47 18.18 -18.98
N SER A 90 42.05 17.83 -17.84
CA SER A 90 41.39 17.04 -16.80
C SER A 90 41.15 17.84 -15.53
N VAL A 91 40.13 17.43 -14.79
CA VAL A 91 39.80 17.91 -13.45
C VAL A 91 39.45 16.72 -12.58
N LYS A 92 39.97 16.67 -11.35
CA LYS A 92 39.64 15.63 -10.38
C LYS A 92 38.42 16.06 -9.60
N ILE A 93 37.38 15.23 -9.61
CA ILE A 93 36.16 15.44 -8.86
C ILE A 93 36.15 14.43 -7.70
N THR A 94 35.88 14.90 -6.49
CA THR A 94 35.73 14.08 -5.27
C THR A 94 34.34 14.29 -4.70
N TRP A 95 33.69 13.22 -4.24
CA TRP A 95 32.38 13.28 -3.60
C TRP A 95 32.23 12.17 -2.57
N GLU A 96 31.26 12.30 -1.66
CA GLU A 96 30.81 11.21 -0.83
C GLU A 96 29.59 10.55 -1.49
N GLU A 97 29.61 9.23 -1.61
CA GLU A 97 28.50 8.44 -2.16
C GLU A 97 27.95 7.52 -1.08
N GLU A 98 26.63 7.48 -0.98
CA GLU A 98 25.92 6.57 -0.09
C GLU A 98 26.03 5.14 -0.66
N VAL A 99 26.69 4.27 0.09
CA VAL A 99 26.91 2.87 -0.30
C VAL A 99 26.50 1.95 0.85
N GLN A 100 26.12 0.72 0.53
CA GLN A 100 25.85 -0.27 1.56
C GLN A 100 27.15 -0.66 2.27
N GLU A 101 27.16 -0.66 3.60
CA GLU A 101 28.30 -1.09 4.39
C GLU A 101 28.61 -2.57 4.13
N MET A 102 29.89 -2.87 3.96
CA MET A 102 30.42 -4.21 3.77
C MET A 102 31.38 -4.53 4.90
N LYS A 103 31.18 -5.65 5.60
CA LYS A 103 32.10 -6.17 6.63
C LYS A 103 32.50 -7.59 6.24
N ASP A 104 33.81 -7.83 6.16
CA ASP A 104 34.37 -9.12 5.71
C ASP A 104 33.79 -9.61 4.37
N GLY A 105 33.56 -8.68 3.44
CA GLY A 105 32.99 -8.97 2.12
C GLY A 105 31.49 -9.27 2.10
N LYS A 106 30.79 -9.13 3.24
CA LYS A 106 29.33 -9.34 3.33
C LYS A 106 28.58 -8.03 3.59
N PRO A 107 27.38 -7.85 3.02
CA PRO A 107 26.55 -6.69 3.30
C PRO A 107 26.13 -6.66 4.78
N VAL A 108 26.23 -5.49 5.39
CA VAL A 108 25.74 -5.22 6.73
C VAL A 108 24.30 -4.69 6.64
N PHE A 109 23.49 -5.04 7.63
CA PHE A 109 22.09 -4.66 7.71
C PHE A 109 21.77 -4.10 9.09
N ASP A 110 20.82 -3.17 9.10
CA ASP A 110 20.14 -2.68 10.29
C ASP A 110 18.75 -3.32 10.42
N TYR A 111 18.18 -3.21 11.62
CA TYR A 111 16.86 -3.73 11.96
C TYR A 111 15.93 -2.61 12.39
N GLU A 112 15.12 -2.12 11.45
CA GLU A 112 14.16 -1.05 11.70
C GLU A 112 12.89 -1.64 12.34
N ARG A 113 12.56 -1.19 13.56
CA ARG A 113 11.36 -1.62 14.30
C ARG A 113 10.11 -1.42 13.45
N ILE A 114 9.22 -2.40 13.48
CA ILE A 114 7.88 -2.33 12.90
C ILE A 114 6.84 -2.57 14.01
N ASP A 115 5.73 -1.87 13.90
CA ASP A 115 4.60 -1.94 14.83
C ASP A 115 3.44 -2.78 14.29
N LYS A 116 3.48 -3.16 13.02
CA LYS A 116 2.45 -3.98 12.40
C LYS A 116 2.93 -4.83 11.24
N THR A 117 2.19 -5.89 10.93
CA THR A 117 2.38 -6.74 9.74
C THR A 117 1.09 -7.46 9.35
N ILE A 118 1.19 -8.40 8.41
CA ILE A 118 0.10 -9.30 7.99
C ILE A 118 0.52 -10.76 8.15
N ILE A 119 -0.45 -11.67 8.22
CA ILE A 119 -0.21 -13.12 8.26
C ILE A 119 0.64 -13.55 7.06
N LYS A 120 1.51 -14.57 7.24
CA LYS A 120 2.50 -15.07 6.25
C LYS A 120 3.61 -14.09 5.87
N LYS A 121 3.64 -12.86 6.36
CA LYS A 121 4.75 -11.95 6.04
C LYS A 121 5.98 -12.32 6.87
N LYS A 122 7.14 -12.27 6.21
CA LYS A 122 8.44 -12.39 6.88
C LYS A 122 8.66 -11.19 7.78
N VAL A 123 9.08 -11.45 9.00
CA VAL A 123 9.47 -10.43 9.99
C VAL A 123 10.72 -10.91 10.69
N TRP A 124 11.50 -9.97 11.20
CA TRP A 124 12.64 -10.28 12.05
C TRP A 124 12.24 -10.09 13.51
N VAL A 125 12.54 -11.07 14.37
CA VAL A 125 12.51 -10.89 15.81
C VAL A 125 13.91 -10.53 16.25
N VAL A 126 14.04 -9.38 16.91
CA VAL A 126 15.32 -8.82 17.36
C VAL A 126 15.30 -8.71 18.87
N ALA A 127 16.36 -9.19 19.50
CA ALA A 127 16.62 -9.04 20.92
C ALA A 127 17.93 -8.26 21.12
N GLU A 128 17.84 -7.14 21.84
CA GLU A 128 19.01 -6.43 22.37
C GLU A 128 19.29 -6.98 23.77
N CYS A 129 20.39 -7.73 23.92
CA CYS A 129 20.77 -8.40 25.16
C CYS A 129 22.26 -8.25 25.39
N GLN A 130 22.65 -7.81 26.59
CA GLN A 130 24.04 -7.78 27.05
C GLN A 130 24.30 -9.01 27.92
N GLY A 131 25.46 -9.63 27.74
CA GLY A 131 25.85 -10.82 28.51
C GLY A 131 26.85 -11.67 27.73
N THR A 132 27.64 -12.47 28.43
CA THR A 132 28.70 -13.31 27.83
C THR A 132 28.30 -14.78 27.70
N THR A 133 27.38 -15.26 28.53
CA THR A 133 26.90 -16.65 28.54
C THR A 133 25.39 -16.75 28.77
N GLY A 134 24.82 -17.93 28.49
CA GLY A 134 23.39 -18.22 28.66
C GLY A 134 22.62 -18.37 27.36
N LYS A 135 21.31 -18.59 27.51
CA LYS A 135 20.38 -18.85 26.42
C LYS A 135 19.09 -18.06 26.62
N LEU A 136 18.86 -17.09 25.75
CA LEU A 136 17.62 -16.31 25.70
C LEU A 136 16.58 -17.07 24.87
N SER A 137 15.47 -17.42 25.52
CA SER A 137 14.28 -17.99 24.91
C SER A 137 13.20 -16.92 24.77
N VAL A 138 12.57 -16.84 23.60
CA VAL A 138 11.54 -15.85 23.29
C VAL A 138 10.32 -16.56 22.70
N GLU A 139 9.18 -16.44 23.36
CA GLU A 139 7.87 -16.88 22.86
C GLU A 139 7.05 -15.70 22.38
N ILE A 140 6.19 -15.94 21.39
CA ILE A 140 5.23 -14.95 20.89
C ILE A 140 3.86 -15.34 21.44
N HIS A 141 3.13 -14.37 21.98
CA HIS A 141 1.80 -14.57 22.54
C HIS A 141 0.83 -13.54 21.94
N GLU A 142 -0.42 -13.92 21.77
CA GLU A 142 -1.49 -12.98 21.46
C GLU A 142 -2.06 -12.39 22.74
N ASN A 143 -2.13 -11.05 22.80
CA ASN A 143 -2.98 -10.34 23.73
C ASN A 143 -4.35 -10.10 23.08
N LYS A 144 -5.35 -10.73 23.67
CA LYS A 144 -6.74 -10.70 23.22
C LYS A 144 -7.33 -9.29 23.18
N LEU A 145 -6.93 -8.40 24.11
CA LEU A 145 -7.56 -7.11 24.37
C LEU A 145 -9.09 -7.22 24.45
N THR A 146 -9.80 -6.44 23.64
CA THR A 146 -11.26 -6.42 23.56
C THR A 146 -11.85 -7.56 22.73
N ASN A 147 -11.03 -8.43 22.13
CA ASN A 147 -11.54 -9.53 21.31
C ASN A 147 -12.21 -10.63 22.17
N PRO A 148 -13.22 -11.34 21.64
CA PRO A 148 -13.95 -12.38 22.38
C PRO A 148 -13.21 -13.72 22.47
N GLU A 149 -12.26 -13.99 21.58
CA GLU A 149 -11.38 -15.16 21.58
C GLU A 149 -10.03 -14.81 20.95
N ASN A 150 -8.96 -15.56 21.24
CA ASN A 150 -7.70 -15.43 20.51
C ASN A 150 -7.84 -16.02 19.10
N VAL A 151 -7.17 -15.41 18.13
CA VAL A 151 -7.05 -15.95 16.78
C VAL A 151 -5.91 -16.97 16.72
N TYR A 152 -4.82 -16.69 17.40
CA TYR A 152 -3.69 -17.59 17.60
C TYR A 152 -3.86 -18.41 18.88
N GLU A 153 -3.38 -19.65 18.84
CA GLU A 153 -3.11 -20.40 20.06
C GLU A 153 -1.79 -19.89 20.65
N ASN A 154 -1.76 -19.70 21.97
CA ASN A 154 -0.55 -19.28 22.68
C ASN A 154 0.20 -20.53 23.21
N PRO A 155 1.54 -20.61 23.07
CA PRO A 155 2.39 -19.69 22.30
C PRO A 155 2.14 -19.79 20.79
N VAL A 156 2.24 -18.64 20.10
CA VAL A 156 2.00 -18.51 18.67
C VAL A 156 2.97 -19.36 17.88
N LYS A 157 2.44 -20.22 17.02
CA LYS A 157 3.22 -21.01 16.07
C LYS A 157 3.64 -20.17 14.86
N PHE A 158 4.90 -20.28 14.48
CA PHE A 158 5.51 -19.59 13.35
C PHE A 158 6.47 -20.54 12.61
N LEU A 159 6.92 -20.12 11.43
CA LEU A 159 7.95 -20.82 10.67
C LEU A 159 9.32 -20.18 10.86
N ASP A 160 10.32 -20.99 11.20
CA ASP A 160 11.76 -20.71 11.09
C ASP A 160 12.28 -21.54 9.91
N GLY A 161 12.41 -20.91 8.73
CA GLY A 161 12.58 -21.63 7.48
C GLY A 161 11.34 -22.49 7.16
N GLU A 162 11.50 -23.81 7.14
CA GLU A 162 10.44 -24.80 6.90
C GLU A 162 9.97 -25.52 8.17
N GLU A 163 10.57 -25.20 9.32
CA GLU A 163 10.25 -25.80 10.61
C GLU A 163 9.19 -24.97 11.34
N GLU A 164 8.17 -25.64 11.88
CA GLU A 164 7.22 -25.00 12.78
C GLU A 164 7.82 -24.92 14.18
N LYS A 165 7.84 -23.73 14.76
CA LYS A 165 8.31 -23.47 16.12
C LYS A 165 7.32 -22.59 16.87
N SER A 166 7.39 -22.63 18.19
CA SER A 166 6.64 -21.75 19.09
C SER A 166 7.56 -20.89 19.98
N LYS A 167 8.87 -21.11 19.87
CA LYS A 167 9.90 -20.46 20.68
C LYS A 167 11.13 -20.20 19.83
N ILE A 168 11.72 -19.01 19.98
CA ILE A 168 12.98 -18.61 19.38
C ILE A 168 14.07 -18.73 20.44
N GLU A 169 15.24 -19.23 20.05
CA GLU A 169 16.36 -19.40 20.97
C GLU A 169 17.60 -18.67 20.43
N PHE A 170 18.20 -17.85 21.29
CA PHE A 170 19.45 -17.14 21.04
C PHE A 170 20.50 -17.57 22.06
N SER A 171 21.67 -17.98 21.58
CA SER A 171 22.83 -18.23 22.44
C SER A 171 23.53 -16.92 22.76
N ILE A 172 23.62 -16.57 24.04
CA ILE A 172 24.28 -15.36 24.53
C ILE A 172 25.79 -15.59 24.51
N ASN A 173 26.52 -14.66 23.90
CA ASN A 173 27.93 -14.86 23.53
C ASN A 173 28.72 -13.54 23.41
N GLY A 174 28.32 -12.49 24.13
CA GLY A 174 28.96 -11.18 24.10
C GLY A 174 28.52 -10.26 22.96
N THR A 175 27.62 -10.72 22.08
CA THR A 175 27.02 -9.86 21.05
C THR A 175 25.87 -9.04 21.65
N LEU A 176 25.67 -7.80 21.22
CA LEU A 176 24.57 -6.97 21.71
C LEU A 176 23.22 -7.27 21.05
N VAL A 177 23.23 -7.56 19.76
CA VAL A 177 22.01 -7.68 18.93
C VAL A 177 21.91 -9.08 18.36
N TYR A 178 20.81 -9.75 18.72
CA TYR A 178 20.44 -11.06 18.23
C TYR A 178 19.21 -10.93 17.33
N ALA A 179 19.19 -11.59 16.17
CA ALA A 179 18.10 -11.46 15.22
C ALA A 179 17.77 -12.79 14.53
N LYS A 180 16.49 -13.05 14.32
CA LYS A 180 15.99 -14.23 13.59
C LYS A 180 14.85 -13.85 12.66
N GLU A 181 14.94 -14.22 11.39
CA GLU A 181 13.81 -14.12 10.46
C GLU A 181 12.81 -15.26 10.73
N ILE A 182 11.53 -14.91 10.81
CA ILE A 182 10.43 -15.86 10.95
C ILE A 182 9.27 -15.51 10.00
N ILE A 183 8.34 -16.45 9.83
CA ILE A 183 7.07 -16.22 9.14
C ILE A 183 5.91 -16.49 10.10
N LEU A 184 5.06 -15.49 10.33
CA LEU A 184 3.89 -15.59 11.21
C LEU A 184 2.75 -16.36 10.54
N ARG A 185 2.89 -17.68 10.49
CA ARG A 185 1.88 -18.65 10.05
C ARG A 185 2.16 -20.05 10.62
N PRO A 186 1.14 -20.91 10.75
CA PRO A 186 1.36 -22.34 10.93
C PRO A 186 1.93 -22.96 9.64
N LYS A 187 2.53 -24.15 9.78
CA LYS A 187 3.13 -24.94 8.70
C LYS A 187 2.09 -25.47 7.73
N SER A 188 0.98 -25.99 8.23
CA SER A 188 -0.05 -26.58 7.37
C SER A 188 -0.93 -25.50 6.73
N ASP A 189 -1.23 -25.64 5.44
CA ASP A 189 -2.20 -24.80 4.75
C ASP A 189 -3.64 -24.93 5.33
N PRO A 190 -4.10 -26.12 5.76
CA PRO A 190 -5.38 -26.25 6.46
C PRO A 190 -5.46 -25.42 7.75
N ASP A 191 -4.39 -25.38 8.56
CA ASP A 191 -4.41 -24.59 9.80
C ASP A 191 -4.23 -23.10 9.52
N LEU A 192 -3.47 -22.73 8.48
CA LEU A 192 -3.43 -21.35 7.99
C LEU A 192 -4.83 -20.90 7.54
N LYS A 193 -5.60 -21.77 6.88
CA LYS A 193 -6.99 -21.49 6.49
C LYS A 193 -7.86 -21.20 7.71
N LYS A 194 -7.81 -22.07 8.72
CA LYS A 194 -8.55 -21.88 10.00
C LYS A 194 -8.16 -20.58 10.69
N LEU A 195 -6.86 -20.26 10.73
CA LEU A 195 -6.33 -19.00 11.27
C LEU A 195 -6.94 -17.79 10.55
N ILE A 196 -6.89 -17.80 9.22
CA ILE A 196 -7.46 -16.73 8.37
C ILE A 196 -8.98 -16.61 8.57
N GLU A 197 -9.70 -17.72 8.70
CA GLU A 197 -11.14 -17.73 8.96
C GLU A 197 -11.49 -17.13 10.33
N LYS A 198 -10.76 -17.49 11.40
CA LYS A 198 -10.91 -16.87 12.72
C LYS A 198 -10.64 -15.37 12.65
N PHE A 199 -9.54 -14.98 12.01
CA PHE A 199 -9.14 -13.58 11.87
C PHE A 199 -10.18 -12.75 11.11
N SER A 200 -10.73 -13.29 10.02
CA SER A 200 -11.72 -12.61 9.16
C SER A 200 -13.09 -12.42 9.82
N LYS A 201 -13.37 -13.15 10.91
CA LYS A 201 -14.62 -13.00 11.69
C LYS A 201 -14.54 -11.86 12.72
N ARG A 202 -13.35 -11.32 13.00
CA ARG A 202 -13.19 -10.18 13.90
C ARG A 202 -13.70 -8.90 13.25
N GLU A 203 -14.32 -8.03 14.05
CA GLU A 203 -14.86 -6.75 13.59
C GLU A 203 -13.77 -5.84 13.02
N ASN A 204 -12.67 -5.67 13.77
CA ASN A 204 -11.54 -4.82 13.38
C ASN A 204 -10.49 -5.55 12.55
N VAL A 205 -10.67 -6.86 12.31
CA VAL A 205 -9.76 -7.69 11.50
C VAL A 205 -8.30 -7.52 11.93
N ASN A 206 -8.06 -7.56 13.25
CA ASN A 206 -6.74 -7.38 13.83
C ASN A 206 -6.44 -8.37 14.97
N ALA A 207 -5.16 -8.53 15.31
CA ALA A 207 -4.67 -9.27 16.48
C ALA A 207 -3.41 -8.59 17.03
N PHE A 208 -3.19 -8.63 18.33
CA PHE A 208 -2.05 -7.95 18.97
C PHE A 208 -1.10 -8.98 19.56
N LEU A 209 0.16 -8.94 19.15
CA LEU A 209 1.19 -9.86 19.61
C LEU A 209 2.15 -9.16 20.56
N TYR A 210 2.65 -9.93 21.53
CA TYR A 210 3.69 -9.53 22.46
C TYR A 210 4.68 -10.69 22.65
N PHE A 211 5.83 -10.42 23.24
CA PHE A 211 6.83 -11.43 23.54
C PHE A 211 6.84 -11.75 25.03
N LYS A 212 7.14 -13.01 25.36
CA LYS A 212 7.54 -13.44 26.70
C LYS A 212 8.94 -14.04 26.62
N ALA A 213 9.83 -13.60 27.50
CA ALA A 213 11.23 -13.99 27.46
C ALA A 213 11.69 -14.70 28.73
N GLU A 214 12.70 -15.55 28.57
CA GLU A 214 13.36 -16.27 29.67
C GLU A 214 14.84 -16.46 29.33
N VAL A 215 15.73 -16.30 30.32
CA VAL A 215 17.16 -16.63 30.18
C VAL A 215 17.47 -17.84 31.04
N THR A 216 18.18 -18.80 30.47
CA THR A 216 18.61 -20.04 31.16
C THR A 216 20.07 -20.33 30.85
N GLY A 217 20.68 -21.26 31.60
CA GLY A 217 22.03 -21.76 31.28
C GLY A 217 23.16 -20.75 31.53
N THR A 218 22.97 -19.84 32.47
CA THR A 218 23.99 -18.94 33.02
C THR A 218 23.89 -18.93 34.55
N GLU A 219 25.00 -18.66 35.22
CA GLU A 219 25.07 -18.37 36.66
C GLU A 219 25.01 -16.85 36.94
N ASP A 220 25.09 -16.03 35.89
CA ASP A 220 25.03 -14.57 35.95
C ASP A 220 23.64 -14.09 36.39
N GLU A 221 23.60 -12.92 37.03
CA GLU A 221 22.34 -12.29 37.40
C GLU A 221 21.58 -11.85 36.15
N VAL A 222 20.33 -12.32 36.00
CA VAL A 222 19.48 -12.00 34.85
C VAL A 222 18.60 -10.79 35.17
N LYS A 223 18.69 -9.75 34.35
CA LYS A 223 17.87 -8.53 34.43
C LYS A 223 16.97 -8.37 33.21
N PHE A 224 15.71 -8.04 33.48
CA PHE A 224 14.70 -7.66 32.50
C PHE A 224 14.23 -6.21 32.78
N PRO A 225 13.56 -5.53 31.82
CA PRO A 225 13.08 -4.16 32.03
C PRO A 225 12.00 -4.04 33.11
N ASP A 226 11.23 -5.11 33.32
CA ASP A 226 10.28 -5.25 34.41
C ASP A 226 10.07 -6.74 34.77
N GLU A 227 9.39 -7.01 35.89
CA GLU A 227 9.18 -8.36 36.46
C GLU A 227 8.26 -9.25 35.62
N THR A 228 7.57 -8.70 34.61
CA THR A 228 6.67 -9.51 33.75
C THR A 228 7.46 -10.35 32.75
N HIS A 229 8.67 -9.90 32.41
CA HIS A 229 9.50 -10.42 31.32
C HIS A 229 8.77 -10.39 29.96
N GLU A 230 7.78 -9.49 29.84
CA GLU A 230 7.00 -9.30 28.63
C GLU A 230 7.45 -8.04 27.87
N PHE A 231 7.47 -8.14 26.54
CA PHE A 231 7.84 -7.03 25.67
C PHE A 231 6.70 -6.77 24.70
N LEU A 232 6.42 -5.49 24.42
CA LEU A 232 5.33 -5.05 23.53
C LEU A 232 3.91 -5.34 24.05
N ASN A 233 3.74 -5.57 25.36
CA ASN A 233 2.41 -5.84 25.93
C ASN A 233 1.66 -4.57 26.42
N LYS A 234 2.36 -3.43 26.52
CA LYS A 234 1.81 -2.12 26.92
C LYS A 234 1.07 -1.46 25.74
N ASP A 235 0.01 -0.69 26.02
CA ASP A 235 -0.89 -0.12 25.00
C ASP A 235 -0.17 0.58 23.83
N SER A 236 0.87 1.37 24.12
CA SER A 236 1.62 2.15 23.13
C SER A 236 2.70 1.38 22.39
N GLU A 237 2.92 0.11 22.71
CA GLU A 237 4.06 -0.68 22.21
C GLU A 237 3.64 -1.91 21.42
N ARG A 238 2.34 -2.19 21.32
CA ARG A 238 1.82 -3.43 20.76
C ARG A 238 2.18 -3.62 19.30
N PHE A 239 2.38 -4.89 18.93
CA PHE A 239 2.56 -5.29 17.55
C PHE A 239 1.24 -5.78 16.95
N GLU A 240 0.75 -5.14 15.88
CA GLU A 240 -0.54 -5.44 15.29
C GLU A 240 -0.43 -6.33 14.03
N ILE A 241 -1.16 -7.42 13.99
CA ILE A 241 -1.48 -8.15 12.76
C ILE A 241 -2.72 -7.50 12.19
N THR A 242 -2.62 -6.86 11.02
CA THR A 242 -3.71 -6.03 10.44
C THR A 242 -4.42 -6.70 9.27
N GLY A 243 -4.08 -7.94 8.94
CA GLY A 243 -4.56 -8.52 7.70
C GLY A 243 -4.06 -9.92 7.39
N THR A 244 -4.67 -10.45 6.35
CA THR A 244 -4.17 -11.61 5.63
C THR A 244 -3.46 -11.12 4.35
N PRO A 245 -2.56 -11.93 3.78
CA PRO A 245 -1.96 -11.59 2.49
C PRO A 245 -2.99 -11.61 1.36
N CYS A 246 -4.15 -12.24 1.55
CA CYS A 246 -5.27 -12.06 0.64
C CYS A 246 -5.83 -10.63 0.73
N TYR A 247 -6.18 -10.06 -0.42
CA TYR A 247 -6.98 -8.84 -0.55
C TYR A 247 -8.49 -9.08 -0.31
N CYS A 248 -8.87 -10.32 0.02
CA CYS A 248 -10.21 -10.76 0.37
C CYS A 248 -10.66 -10.06 1.65
N ASN A 249 -11.90 -9.58 1.71
CA ASN A 249 -12.58 -9.18 2.95
C ASN A 249 -11.88 -8.11 3.81
N ARG A 250 -10.86 -7.43 3.28
CA ARG A 250 -10.18 -6.29 3.91
C ARG A 250 -10.11 -5.11 2.95
N ASP A 251 -9.70 -3.95 3.44
CA ASP A 251 -9.43 -2.80 2.58
C ASP A 251 -8.09 -2.94 1.84
N ILE A 252 -8.00 -2.32 0.66
CA ILE A 252 -6.72 -2.12 -0.05
C ILE A 252 -6.03 -0.92 0.60
N THR A 253 -4.78 -1.06 1.01
CA THR A 253 -4.02 0.06 1.58
C THR A 253 -3.53 1.02 0.49
N VAL A 254 -3.15 2.24 0.88
CA VAL A 254 -2.65 3.25 -0.07
C VAL A 254 -1.41 2.76 -0.82
N ASP A 255 -0.47 2.14 -0.12
CA ASP A 255 0.78 1.66 -0.73
C ASP A 255 0.50 0.50 -1.70
N GLU A 256 -0.40 -0.43 -1.33
CA GLU A 256 -0.87 -1.48 -2.25
C GLU A 256 -1.59 -0.91 -3.47
N MET A 257 -2.36 0.18 -3.34
CA MET A 257 -3.00 0.83 -4.47
C MET A 257 -1.96 1.48 -5.40
N ILE A 258 -0.94 2.14 -4.86
CA ILE A 258 0.19 2.70 -5.63
C ILE A 258 0.88 1.58 -6.42
N ASP A 259 1.22 0.49 -5.73
CA ASP A 259 1.88 -0.66 -6.35
C ASP A 259 1.01 -1.33 -7.42
N LEU A 260 -0.30 -1.43 -7.19
CA LEU A 260 -1.27 -1.95 -8.18
C LEU A 260 -1.30 -1.08 -9.43
N ILE A 261 -1.32 0.26 -9.29
CA ILE A 261 -1.33 1.18 -10.43
C ILE A 261 -0.06 0.99 -11.26
N TYR A 262 1.11 0.95 -10.62
CA TYR A 262 2.37 0.73 -11.33
C TYR A 262 2.43 -0.66 -11.96
N HIS A 263 1.99 -1.70 -11.26
CA HIS A 263 1.93 -3.06 -11.79
C HIS A 263 1.12 -3.14 -13.09
N LEU A 264 -0.10 -2.57 -13.10
CA LEU A 264 -0.95 -2.57 -14.29
C LEU A 264 -0.33 -1.78 -15.45
N ARG A 265 0.29 -0.63 -15.17
CA ARG A 265 0.92 0.23 -16.20
C ARG A 265 2.18 -0.39 -16.77
N ASP A 266 2.99 -1.02 -15.95
CA ASP A 266 4.22 -1.68 -16.38
C ASP A 266 3.90 -2.89 -17.25
N LYS A 267 2.89 -3.68 -16.88
CA LYS A 267 2.37 -4.79 -17.70
C LYS A 267 1.75 -4.31 -19.02
N GLN A 268 1.06 -3.17 -19.01
CA GLN A 268 0.56 -2.50 -20.22
C GLN A 268 1.68 -1.86 -21.06
N ASN A 269 2.91 -1.76 -20.54
CA ASN A 269 4.01 -0.99 -21.11
C ASN A 269 3.67 0.50 -21.32
N TYR A 270 2.89 1.09 -20.41
CA TYR A 270 2.38 2.47 -20.53
C TYR A 270 3.37 3.53 -20.03
N LYS A 271 4.59 3.54 -20.60
CA LYS A 271 5.72 4.37 -20.13
C LYS A 271 5.42 5.87 -20.09
N SER A 272 4.75 6.42 -21.10
CA SER A 272 4.53 7.87 -21.24
C SER A 272 3.53 8.46 -20.25
N LYS A 273 2.62 7.64 -19.72
CA LYS A 273 1.62 8.05 -18.72
C LYS A 273 1.77 7.30 -17.40
N ARG A 274 2.96 6.76 -17.14
CA ARG A 274 3.24 5.90 -15.98
C ARG A 274 2.85 6.57 -14.65
N ASP A 275 3.01 7.89 -14.56
CA ASP A 275 2.71 8.69 -13.36
C ASP A 275 1.49 9.62 -13.50
N SER A 276 0.81 9.65 -14.67
CA SER A 276 -0.40 10.47 -14.84
C SER A 276 -1.58 9.84 -14.11
N PHE A 277 -2.37 10.58 -13.34
CA PHE A 277 -3.54 10.01 -12.65
C PHE A 277 -4.72 10.96 -12.71
N PHE A 278 -5.82 10.54 -13.35
CA PHE A 278 -7.06 11.31 -13.56
C PHE A 278 -6.89 12.78 -13.97
N THR A 279 -5.92 13.06 -14.85
CA THR A 279 -5.62 14.43 -15.31
C THR A 279 -6.26 14.82 -16.62
N SER A 280 -6.81 13.84 -17.36
CA SER A 280 -7.27 14.02 -18.73
C SER A 280 -8.77 14.27 -18.81
N GLY A 281 -9.22 14.84 -19.94
CA GLY A 281 -10.62 15.16 -20.19
C GLY A 281 -11.01 16.60 -19.79
N LYS A 282 -12.15 17.06 -20.34
CA LYS A 282 -12.75 18.38 -20.05
C LYS A 282 -13.41 18.42 -18.66
N GLU A 283 -13.98 17.29 -18.23
CA GLU A 283 -14.53 17.07 -16.89
C GLU A 283 -13.62 16.10 -16.12
N LYS A 284 -13.33 16.40 -14.85
CA LYS A 284 -12.45 15.56 -14.01
C LYS A 284 -12.55 15.87 -12.52
N ILE A 285 -12.16 14.90 -11.70
CA ILE A 285 -12.05 15.04 -10.25
C ILE A 285 -10.71 15.70 -9.91
N LEU A 286 -10.71 17.03 -9.72
CA LEU A 286 -9.49 17.81 -9.45
C LEU A 286 -8.73 17.34 -8.21
N ALA A 287 -9.45 16.92 -7.16
CA ALA A 287 -8.84 16.53 -5.88
C ALA A 287 -7.79 15.40 -6.03
N ILE A 288 -8.03 14.43 -6.91
CA ILE A 288 -7.15 13.26 -7.10
C ILE A 288 -6.19 13.40 -8.28
N GLY A 289 -6.31 14.47 -9.10
CA GLY A 289 -5.49 14.65 -10.29
C GLY A 289 -4.00 14.83 -9.96
N ILE A 290 -3.12 14.07 -10.64
CA ILE A 290 -1.65 14.17 -10.52
C ILE A 290 -1.06 14.69 -11.83
N THR A 291 -0.78 15.99 -11.88
CA THR A 291 -0.26 16.70 -13.07
C THR A 291 1.27 16.75 -13.13
N SER A 292 1.96 16.50 -12.02
CA SER A 292 3.42 16.52 -11.91
C SER A 292 3.90 15.63 -10.78
N GLY A 293 5.12 15.10 -10.90
CA GLY A 293 5.71 14.19 -9.92
C GLY A 293 5.22 12.75 -10.07
N LYS A 294 5.74 11.86 -9.22
CA LYS A 294 5.37 10.44 -9.22
C LYS A 294 4.07 10.20 -8.46
N ILE A 295 3.38 9.10 -8.79
CA ILE A 295 2.23 8.64 -8.00
C ILE A 295 2.62 8.42 -6.53
N SER A 296 3.79 7.83 -6.27
CA SER A 296 4.27 7.58 -4.91
C SER A 296 4.57 8.85 -4.11
N GLU A 297 4.84 9.97 -4.78
CA GLU A 297 5.10 11.28 -4.16
C GLU A 297 3.79 12.04 -3.86
N ASN A 298 2.66 11.63 -4.43
CA ASN A 298 1.34 12.23 -4.28
C ASN A 298 0.40 11.33 -3.46
N ARG A 299 0.91 10.79 -2.35
CA ARG A 299 0.26 9.74 -1.55
C ARG A 299 -1.09 10.17 -0.96
N ASP A 300 -1.25 11.43 -0.63
CA ASP A 300 -2.50 12.05 -0.14
C ASP A 300 -3.64 11.94 -1.18
N LYS A 301 -3.34 12.20 -2.45
CA LYS A 301 -4.30 12.06 -3.56
C LYS A 301 -4.70 10.60 -3.78
N ILE A 302 -3.72 9.69 -3.72
CA ILE A 302 -4.00 8.25 -3.82
C ILE A 302 -4.78 7.75 -2.62
N LYS A 303 -4.54 8.31 -1.42
CA LYS A 303 -5.34 8.01 -0.24
C LYS A 303 -6.81 8.36 -0.44
N LEU A 304 -7.13 9.56 -0.94
CA LEU A 304 -8.53 9.95 -1.25
C LEU A 304 -9.20 8.95 -2.22
N PHE A 305 -8.51 8.58 -3.30
CA PHE A 305 -9.02 7.60 -4.26
C PHE A 305 -9.24 6.21 -3.61
N THR A 306 -8.27 5.75 -2.83
CA THR A 306 -8.28 4.43 -2.19
C THR A 306 -9.38 4.33 -1.13
N ASP A 307 -9.53 5.37 -0.31
CA ASP A 307 -10.55 5.43 0.74
C ASP A 307 -11.96 5.41 0.15
N GLU A 308 -12.21 6.16 -0.93
CA GLU A 308 -13.51 6.15 -1.61
C GLU A 308 -13.79 4.80 -2.29
N MET A 309 -12.79 4.19 -2.95
CA MET A 309 -12.92 2.86 -3.54
C MET A 309 -13.28 1.81 -2.48
N ASN A 310 -12.58 1.81 -1.34
CA ASN A 310 -12.86 0.90 -0.23
C ASN A 310 -14.25 1.15 0.37
N THR A 311 -14.66 2.41 0.51
CA THR A 311 -16.00 2.79 0.97
C THR A 311 -17.08 2.25 0.04
N MET A 312 -16.89 2.40 -1.27
CA MET A 312 -17.76 1.82 -2.29
C MET A 312 -17.80 0.29 -2.21
N PHE A 313 -16.65 -0.39 -2.09
CA PHE A 313 -16.60 -1.84 -1.93
C PHE A 313 -17.37 -2.33 -0.69
N LYS A 314 -17.26 -1.62 0.44
CA LYS A 314 -18.04 -1.92 1.65
C LYS A 314 -19.53 -1.74 1.41
N LYS A 315 -19.94 -0.58 0.87
CA LYS A 315 -21.35 -0.23 0.59
C LYS A 315 -22.04 -1.26 -0.30
N PHE A 316 -21.38 -1.68 -1.38
CA PHE A 316 -21.94 -2.60 -2.38
C PHE A 316 -21.54 -4.07 -2.17
N LYS A 317 -20.96 -4.41 -1.01
CA LYS A 317 -20.56 -5.78 -0.65
C LYS A 317 -19.62 -6.45 -1.67
N ILE A 318 -18.73 -5.68 -2.29
CA ILE A 318 -17.68 -6.15 -3.20
C ILE A 318 -16.46 -6.58 -2.36
N LYS A 319 -16.63 -7.64 -1.57
CA LYS A 319 -15.66 -8.06 -0.54
C LYS A 319 -14.71 -9.17 -0.99
N THR A 320 -15.15 -10.06 -1.88
CA THR A 320 -14.31 -11.18 -2.34
C THR A 320 -13.22 -10.71 -3.30
N CYS A 321 -12.10 -11.42 -3.35
CA CYS A 321 -11.04 -11.12 -4.31
C CYS A 321 -11.53 -11.16 -5.76
N LYS A 322 -12.33 -12.17 -6.12
CA LYS A 322 -12.87 -12.30 -7.49
C LYS A 322 -13.62 -11.04 -7.91
N ARG A 323 -14.53 -10.55 -7.06
CA ARG A 323 -15.30 -9.33 -7.32
C ARG A 323 -14.39 -8.11 -7.45
N LYS A 324 -13.41 -7.93 -6.56
CA LYS A 324 -12.47 -6.80 -6.63
C LYS A 324 -11.59 -6.85 -7.88
N ILE A 325 -11.05 -8.03 -8.21
CA ILE A 325 -10.19 -8.26 -9.38
C ILE A 325 -10.95 -7.92 -10.66
N HIS A 326 -12.16 -8.45 -10.83
CA HIS A 326 -13.03 -8.07 -11.95
C HIS A 326 -13.34 -6.59 -11.95
N PHE A 327 -13.75 -6.04 -10.80
CA PHE A 327 -14.15 -4.64 -10.73
C PHE A 327 -13.00 -3.71 -11.15
N ILE A 328 -11.81 -3.92 -10.59
CA ILE A 328 -10.60 -3.12 -10.87
C ILE A 328 -10.16 -3.31 -12.31
N GLY A 329 -10.04 -4.54 -12.82
CA GLY A 329 -9.60 -4.80 -14.19
C GLY A 329 -10.51 -4.12 -15.22
N GLN A 330 -11.82 -4.19 -14.99
CA GLN A 330 -12.82 -3.53 -15.83
C GLN A 330 -12.72 -1.99 -15.67
N MET A 331 -12.62 -1.46 -14.44
CA MET A 331 -12.47 -0.02 -14.16
C MET A 331 -11.21 0.58 -14.80
N TYR A 332 -10.12 -0.19 -14.81
CA TYR A 332 -8.87 0.24 -15.43
C TYR A 332 -9.03 0.46 -16.93
N LEU A 333 -9.79 -0.40 -17.64
CA LEU A 333 -10.12 -0.15 -19.04
C LEU A 333 -11.03 1.08 -19.17
N GLU A 334 -12.15 1.13 -18.43
CA GLU A 334 -13.17 2.19 -18.59
C GLU A 334 -12.59 3.59 -18.34
N THR A 335 -11.61 3.71 -17.46
CA THR A 335 -10.97 4.99 -17.13
C THR A 335 -9.72 5.29 -17.96
N ILE A 336 -9.44 4.47 -18.98
CA ILE A 336 -8.22 4.53 -19.81
C ILE A 336 -6.98 4.56 -18.90
N SER A 337 -6.78 3.46 -18.18
CA SER A 337 -5.66 3.26 -17.25
C SER A 337 -5.62 4.28 -16.10
N PHE A 338 -6.80 4.62 -15.55
CA PHE A 338 -6.98 5.64 -14.49
C PHE A 338 -6.55 7.06 -14.92
N THR A 339 -6.85 7.47 -16.15
CA THR A 339 -6.52 8.82 -16.65
C THR A 339 -7.72 9.69 -16.97
N TYR A 340 -8.90 9.10 -17.19
CA TYR A 340 -10.15 9.79 -17.51
C TYR A 340 -11.27 9.39 -16.54
N THR A 341 -12.17 10.34 -16.31
CA THR A 341 -13.49 10.08 -15.69
C THR A 341 -14.64 10.44 -16.63
N PHE A 342 -14.36 10.96 -17.81
CA PHE A 342 -15.33 11.40 -18.80
C PHE A 342 -14.80 11.16 -20.22
N GLU A 343 -15.64 10.61 -21.09
CA GLU A 343 -15.32 10.25 -22.47
C GLU A 343 -15.03 11.47 -23.37
N SER A 344 -15.70 12.60 -23.11
CA SER A 344 -15.38 13.94 -23.65
C SER A 344 -15.36 14.07 -25.19
N ARG A 345 -16.18 13.31 -25.93
CA ARG A 345 -16.34 13.49 -27.38
C ARG A 345 -17.22 14.69 -27.69
N ASP A 346 -16.94 15.38 -28.79
CA ASP A 346 -17.76 16.49 -29.28
C ASP A 346 -19.02 16.01 -30.02
N SER A 347 -19.05 14.75 -30.45
CA SER A 347 -20.21 14.09 -31.03
C SER A 347 -20.27 12.60 -30.63
N VAL A 348 -21.47 12.03 -30.66
CA VAL A 348 -21.72 10.61 -30.36
C VAL A 348 -22.58 9.99 -31.47
N PRO A 349 -22.50 8.67 -31.70
CA PRO A 349 -23.37 8.01 -32.66
C PRO A 349 -24.85 8.09 -32.25
N ASP A 350 -25.78 8.01 -33.21
CA ASP A 350 -27.22 8.20 -32.98
C ASP A 350 -27.85 7.22 -31.97
N ASN A 351 -27.20 6.09 -31.72
CA ASN A 351 -27.64 5.13 -30.71
C ASN A 351 -27.34 5.56 -29.26
N TYR A 352 -26.57 6.63 -29.04
CA TYR A 352 -26.39 7.25 -27.73
C TYR A 352 -27.65 8.02 -27.30
N LYS A 353 -28.53 7.34 -26.58
CA LYS A 353 -29.73 7.96 -25.99
C LYS A 353 -29.37 9.10 -25.03
N GLY A 354 -29.85 10.30 -25.35
CA GLY A 354 -29.51 11.54 -24.65
C GLY A 354 -28.35 12.34 -25.27
N GLY A 355 -27.63 11.77 -26.25
CA GLY A 355 -26.58 12.47 -26.98
C GLY A 355 -25.32 12.78 -26.13
N VAL A 356 -24.63 13.85 -26.51
CA VAL A 356 -23.32 14.28 -25.97
C VAL A 356 -23.37 14.49 -24.45
N ASP A 357 -24.49 14.96 -23.91
CA ASP A 357 -24.66 15.24 -22.48
C ASP A 357 -24.61 13.98 -21.62
N PHE A 358 -24.87 12.79 -22.19
CA PHE A 358 -24.97 11.51 -21.46
C PHE A 358 -23.96 10.47 -21.96
N GLN A 359 -22.78 10.95 -22.35
CA GLN A 359 -21.58 10.15 -22.60
C GLN A 359 -21.06 9.43 -21.35
N GLY A 360 -20.09 8.53 -21.52
CA GLY A 360 -19.51 7.78 -20.40
C GLY A 360 -18.95 8.68 -19.31
N ARG A 361 -19.39 8.49 -18.05
CA ARG A 361 -18.80 9.13 -16.85
C ARG A 361 -18.53 8.16 -15.69
N GLY A 362 -17.58 8.57 -14.85
CA GLY A 362 -17.21 7.88 -13.62
C GLY A 362 -16.36 6.63 -13.84
N MET A 363 -16.19 5.83 -12.78
CA MET A 363 -15.25 4.70 -12.75
C MET A 363 -15.69 3.51 -13.61
N LYS A 364 -16.94 3.50 -14.08
CA LYS A 364 -17.50 2.47 -14.98
C LYS A 364 -18.07 3.03 -16.27
N GLN A 365 -17.86 4.32 -16.54
CA GLN A 365 -18.34 5.00 -17.75
C GLN A 365 -19.83 4.72 -18.01
N ILE A 366 -20.71 5.01 -17.03
CA ILE A 366 -22.14 4.85 -17.28
C ILE A 366 -22.58 5.83 -18.38
N THR A 367 -23.42 5.34 -19.28
CA THR A 367 -23.78 5.99 -20.53
C THR A 367 -25.29 5.91 -20.73
N HIS A 368 -25.85 6.82 -21.53
CA HIS A 368 -27.27 6.95 -21.86
C HIS A 368 -28.10 7.60 -20.75
N ASP A 369 -28.95 8.56 -21.13
CA ASP A 369 -29.74 9.36 -20.20
C ASP A 369 -30.62 8.55 -19.24
N TYR A 370 -31.16 7.41 -19.67
CA TYR A 370 -31.92 6.52 -18.81
C TYR A 370 -31.09 5.87 -17.68
N ASN A 371 -29.80 5.62 -17.89
CA ASN A 371 -28.93 5.10 -16.83
C ASN A 371 -28.58 6.19 -15.81
N TYR A 372 -28.38 7.42 -16.28
CA TYR A 372 -28.22 8.59 -15.41
C TYR A 372 -29.48 8.87 -14.60
N LEU A 373 -30.67 8.76 -15.22
CA LEU A 373 -31.96 8.89 -14.54
C LEU A 373 -32.14 7.84 -13.45
N ALA A 374 -31.85 6.57 -13.75
CA ALA A 374 -31.93 5.49 -12.77
C ALA A 374 -30.94 5.67 -11.61
N TYR A 375 -29.74 6.20 -11.88
CA TYR A 375 -28.78 6.53 -10.82
C TYR A 375 -29.22 7.75 -10.00
N TYR A 376 -29.79 8.78 -10.65
CA TYR A 376 -30.38 9.93 -9.97
C TYR A 376 -31.47 9.47 -9.00
N ASP A 377 -32.37 8.59 -9.42
CA ASP A 377 -33.40 8.00 -8.58
C ASP A 377 -32.82 7.24 -7.39
N TYR A 378 -31.78 6.42 -7.62
CA TYR A 378 -31.11 5.68 -6.56
C TYR A 378 -30.51 6.61 -5.48
N VAL A 379 -29.88 7.71 -5.88
CA VAL A 379 -29.24 8.64 -4.95
C VAL A 379 -30.27 9.51 -4.22
N ASN A 380 -31.28 10.00 -4.92
CA ASN A 380 -32.25 10.95 -4.38
C ASN A 380 -33.53 10.28 -3.85
N SER A 381 -33.62 8.95 -3.91
CA SER A 381 -34.82 8.18 -3.54
C SER A 381 -36.08 8.64 -4.27
N THR A 382 -35.95 8.95 -5.56
CA THR A 382 -37.06 9.31 -6.48
C THR A 382 -37.45 8.15 -7.40
N THR A 383 -38.52 8.30 -8.19
CA THR A 383 -39.06 7.26 -9.08
C THR A 383 -39.30 7.74 -10.51
N HIS A 384 -38.49 8.69 -11.00
CA HIS A 384 -38.65 9.24 -12.35
C HIS A 384 -38.39 8.21 -13.45
N SER A 385 -37.51 7.24 -13.21
CA SER A 385 -37.25 6.10 -14.08
C SER A 385 -38.49 5.22 -14.26
N GLU A 386 -39.31 5.02 -13.22
CA GLU A 386 -40.59 4.30 -13.34
C GLU A 386 -41.57 5.07 -14.23
N THR A 387 -41.63 6.39 -14.06
CA THR A 387 -42.44 7.28 -14.91
C THR A 387 -41.99 7.22 -16.36
N TYR A 388 -40.68 7.32 -16.61
CA TYR A 388 -40.08 7.15 -17.93
C TYR A 388 -40.44 5.77 -18.52
N MET A 389 -40.24 4.69 -17.78
CA MET A 389 -40.53 3.33 -18.26
C MET A 389 -42.00 3.10 -18.59
N LYS A 390 -42.92 3.74 -17.84
CA LYS A 390 -44.36 3.63 -18.03
C LYS A 390 -44.86 4.37 -19.28
N PHE A 391 -44.31 5.55 -19.55
CA PHE A 391 -44.82 6.43 -20.61
C PHE A 391 -43.99 6.44 -21.88
N ARG A 392 -42.77 5.89 -21.85
CA ARG A 392 -41.92 5.83 -23.03
C ARG A 392 -42.52 4.95 -24.12
N SER A 393 -42.23 5.27 -25.38
CA SER A 393 -42.51 4.40 -26.52
C SER A 393 -41.23 3.72 -27.03
N GLY A 394 -41.24 2.39 -27.06
CA GLY A 394 -40.11 1.61 -27.57
C GLY A 394 -38.82 1.90 -26.79
N TYR A 395 -37.75 2.20 -27.52
CA TYR A 395 -36.41 2.50 -26.97
C TYR A 395 -36.04 3.98 -27.11
N GLU A 396 -37.03 4.88 -26.99
CA GLU A 396 -36.78 6.33 -26.96
C GLU A 396 -35.91 6.72 -25.75
N SER A 397 -35.18 7.82 -25.85
CA SER A 397 -34.40 8.40 -24.76
C SER A 397 -35.30 9.08 -23.71
N VAL A 398 -34.73 9.42 -22.55
CA VAL A 398 -35.45 10.24 -21.55
C VAL A 398 -35.82 11.60 -22.14
N GLY A 399 -34.91 12.24 -22.88
CA GLY A 399 -35.18 13.52 -23.53
C GLY A 399 -36.29 13.45 -24.59
N GLU A 400 -36.34 12.37 -25.37
CA GLU A 400 -37.43 12.10 -26.32
C GLU A 400 -38.77 11.89 -25.60
N CYS A 401 -38.76 11.15 -24.47
CA CYS A 401 -39.95 10.95 -23.65
C CYS A 401 -40.45 12.28 -23.06
N VAL A 402 -39.55 13.09 -22.48
CA VAL A 402 -39.85 14.43 -21.97
C VAL A 402 -40.48 15.30 -23.07
N LYS A 403 -39.96 15.26 -24.30
CA LYS A 403 -40.49 16.05 -25.42
C LYS A 403 -41.86 15.58 -25.91
N ASN A 404 -42.05 14.26 -26.01
CA ASN A 404 -43.16 13.68 -26.78
C ASN A 404 -44.31 13.14 -25.92
N ARG A 405 -44.16 13.06 -24.58
CA ARG A 405 -45.12 12.40 -23.68
C ARG A 405 -45.67 13.39 -22.62
N PRO A 406 -46.79 14.09 -22.89
CA PRO A 406 -47.40 15.03 -21.92
C PRO A 406 -47.70 14.40 -20.55
N LYS A 407 -48.13 13.13 -20.54
CA LYS A 407 -48.39 12.39 -19.29
C LYS A 407 -47.15 12.17 -18.42
N ALA A 408 -45.96 12.11 -19.03
CA ALA A 408 -44.70 12.02 -18.28
C ALA A 408 -44.35 13.39 -17.67
N GLN A 409 -44.57 14.48 -18.42
CA GLN A 409 -44.38 15.86 -17.95
C GLN A 409 -45.29 16.18 -16.75
N GLU A 410 -46.57 15.81 -16.81
CA GLU A 410 -47.54 15.94 -15.69
C GLU A 410 -47.11 15.19 -14.42
N LYS A 411 -46.20 14.22 -14.55
CA LYS A 411 -45.61 13.44 -13.45
C LYS A 411 -44.21 13.94 -13.05
N GLY A 412 -43.81 15.13 -13.49
CA GLY A 412 -42.56 15.78 -13.13
C GLY A 412 -41.36 15.37 -13.97
N LEU A 413 -41.55 14.57 -15.03
CA LEU A 413 -40.51 14.29 -16.02
C LEU A 413 -40.63 15.31 -17.18
N ASP A 414 -40.35 16.57 -16.86
CA ASP A 414 -40.47 17.70 -17.78
C ASP A 414 -39.11 18.23 -18.27
N ALA A 415 -39.15 19.30 -19.09
CA ALA A 415 -37.94 19.89 -19.66
C ALA A 415 -37.00 20.48 -18.60
N ALA A 416 -37.54 21.07 -17.53
CA ALA A 416 -36.73 21.65 -16.47
C ALA A 416 -36.01 20.56 -15.68
N PHE A 417 -36.69 19.45 -15.38
CA PHE A 417 -36.06 18.27 -14.80
C PHE A 417 -34.95 17.73 -15.69
N TYR A 418 -35.18 17.60 -17.01
CA TYR A 418 -34.18 17.04 -17.92
C TYR A 418 -32.90 17.90 -18.02
N GLU A 419 -33.02 19.23 -18.03
CA GLU A 419 -31.85 20.12 -17.93
C GLU A 419 -31.13 20.00 -16.58
N GLY A 420 -31.89 19.81 -15.49
CA GLY A 420 -31.34 19.45 -14.19
C GLY A 420 -30.56 18.13 -14.22
N LEU A 421 -31.07 17.12 -14.91
CA LEU A 421 -30.43 15.81 -15.05
C LEU A 421 -29.10 15.91 -15.83
N LYS A 422 -29.02 16.74 -16.87
CA LYS A 422 -27.75 17.03 -17.59
C LYS A 422 -26.71 17.66 -16.68
N THR A 423 -27.14 18.58 -15.82
CA THR A 423 -26.26 19.20 -14.81
C THR A 423 -25.80 18.16 -13.79
N TYR A 424 -26.71 17.33 -13.28
CA TYR A 424 -26.39 16.25 -12.35
C TYR A 424 -25.43 15.22 -12.94
N ALA A 425 -25.51 14.94 -14.25
CA ALA A 425 -24.63 13.98 -14.92
C ALA A 425 -23.14 14.28 -14.68
N LYS A 426 -22.75 15.57 -14.63
CA LYS A 426 -21.38 16.00 -14.37
C LYS A 426 -20.86 15.63 -12.98
N ASN A 427 -21.73 15.47 -12.00
CA ASN A 427 -21.31 14.99 -10.67
C ASN A 427 -20.60 13.62 -10.79
N ILE A 428 -20.98 12.78 -11.74
CA ILE A 428 -20.42 11.44 -11.91
C ILE A 428 -18.96 11.46 -12.41
N SER A 429 -18.53 12.53 -13.08
CA SER A 429 -17.15 12.73 -13.55
C SER A 429 -16.35 13.70 -12.66
N GLU A 430 -17.00 14.59 -11.92
CA GLU A 430 -16.33 15.67 -11.18
C GLU A 430 -16.31 15.46 -9.66
N ASN A 431 -17.21 14.62 -9.12
CA ASN A 431 -17.30 14.32 -7.69
C ASN A 431 -16.87 12.87 -7.40
N LEU A 432 -15.91 12.71 -6.48
CA LEU A 432 -15.30 11.42 -6.15
C LEU A 432 -16.31 10.39 -5.64
N PHE A 433 -17.21 10.81 -4.75
CA PHE A 433 -18.28 9.96 -4.24
C PHE A 433 -19.18 9.48 -5.38
N HIS A 434 -19.69 10.38 -6.23
CA HIS A 434 -20.59 9.98 -7.31
C HIS A 434 -19.90 9.12 -8.38
N ALA A 435 -18.62 9.34 -8.66
CA ALA A 435 -17.85 8.56 -9.63
C ALA A 435 -17.69 7.09 -9.20
N PHE A 436 -17.46 6.84 -7.91
CA PHE A 436 -17.37 5.49 -7.37
C PHE A 436 -18.74 4.90 -7.05
N ASN A 437 -19.64 5.67 -6.45
CA ASN A 437 -20.96 5.20 -6.05
C ASN A 437 -21.80 4.76 -7.27
N SER A 438 -21.72 5.47 -8.39
CA SER A 438 -22.37 5.05 -9.65
C SER A 438 -21.80 3.73 -10.17
N ALA A 439 -20.48 3.54 -10.12
CA ALA A 439 -19.81 2.34 -10.57
C ALA A 439 -20.17 1.10 -9.73
N GLY A 440 -20.20 1.26 -8.41
CA GLY A 440 -20.64 0.23 -7.48
C GLY A 440 -22.12 -0.10 -7.65
N TRP A 441 -22.99 0.91 -7.71
CA TRP A 441 -24.42 0.75 -7.96
C TRP A 441 -24.70 0.04 -9.28
N TYR A 442 -24.05 0.47 -10.36
CA TYR A 442 -24.25 -0.09 -11.70
C TYR A 442 -23.90 -1.58 -11.73
N SER A 443 -22.77 -1.94 -11.12
CA SER A 443 -22.24 -3.31 -11.14
C SER A 443 -22.97 -4.28 -10.19
N THR A 444 -23.81 -3.79 -9.27
CA THR A 444 -24.35 -4.62 -8.18
C THR A 444 -25.86 -4.54 -8.02
N ILE A 445 -26.44 -3.33 -8.05
CA ILE A 445 -27.87 -3.10 -7.84
C ILE A 445 -28.58 -3.03 -9.19
N TYR A 446 -28.07 -2.21 -10.10
CA TYR A 446 -28.74 -1.94 -11.38
C TYR A 446 -28.56 -3.08 -12.39
N LYS A 447 -27.34 -3.64 -12.49
CA LYS A 447 -27.02 -4.80 -13.33
C LYS A 447 -26.58 -5.98 -12.47
N THR A 448 -27.51 -6.60 -11.75
CA THR A 448 -27.25 -7.77 -10.88
C THR A 448 -26.56 -8.93 -11.59
N ALA A 449 -26.77 -9.09 -12.91
CA ALA A 449 -26.04 -10.07 -13.72
C ALA A 449 -24.52 -9.87 -13.70
N THR A 450 -24.05 -8.63 -13.50
CA THR A 450 -22.62 -8.30 -13.43
C THR A 450 -21.97 -8.91 -12.19
N ILE A 451 -22.52 -8.64 -10.99
CA ILE A 451 -21.97 -9.21 -9.75
C ILE A 451 -22.08 -10.73 -9.72
N ASN A 452 -23.17 -11.30 -10.25
CA ASN A 452 -23.32 -12.75 -10.37
C ASN A 452 -22.23 -13.36 -11.26
N ALA A 453 -21.94 -12.75 -12.41
CA ALA A 453 -20.87 -13.20 -13.30
C ALA A 453 -19.48 -13.08 -12.65
N MET A 454 -19.25 -12.05 -11.82
CA MET A 454 -17.99 -11.89 -11.07
C MET A 454 -17.77 -13.01 -10.05
N ASP A 455 -18.84 -13.62 -9.52
CA ASP A 455 -18.74 -14.69 -8.53
C ASP A 455 -18.39 -16.04 -9.14
N GLU A 456 -18.63 -16.24 -10.43
CA GLU A 456 -18.41 -17.53 -11.08
C GLU A 456 -16.94 -17.93 -11.15
N GLY A 457 -16.01 -16.99 -11.29
CA GLY A 457 -14.58 -17.30 -11.43
C GLY A 457 -13.77 -16.15 -12.04
N LEU A 458 -12.50 -16.42 -12.32
CA LEU A 458 -11.54 -15.47 -12.91
C LEU A 458 -10.94 -15.99 -14.24
N GLU A 459 -11.53 -17.04 -14.81
CA GLU A 459 -11.12 -17.53 -16.12
C GLU A 459 -11.65 -16.61 -17.22
N ASP A 460 -11.05 -16.69 -18.40
CA ASP A 460 -11.39 -15.87 -19.56
C ASP A 460 -12.90 -15.86 -19.87
N SER A 461 -13.55 -17.02 -19.75
CA SER A 461 -14.99 -17.17 -19.96
C SER A 461 -15.82 -16.42 -18.91
N ASN A 462 -15.32 -16.28 -17.67
CA ASN A 462 -15.97 -15.46 -16.66
C ASN A 462 -15.78 -13.97 -16.97
N VAL A 463 -14.60 -13.56 -17.45
CA VAL A 463 -14.35 -12.18 -17.88
C VAL A 463 -15.29 -11.79 -19.03
N GLU A 464 -15.52 -12.69 -19.97
CA GLU A 464 -16.48 -12.52 -21.08
C GLU A 464 -17.92 -12.33 -20.59
N LYS A 465 -18.35 -13.10 -19.60
CA LYS A 465 -19.68 -12.94 -18.98
C LYS A 465 -19.81 -11.60 -18.26
N VAL A 466 -18.81 -11.21 -17.46
CA VAL A 466 -18.80 -9.90 -16.79
C VAL A 466 -18.84 -8.77 -17.81
N THR A 467 -18.04 -8.86 -18.87
CA THR A 467 -17.97 -7.84 -19.92
C THR A 467 -19.31 -7.71 -20.66
N THR A 468 -19.92 -8.84 -21.01
CA THR A 468 -21.25 -8.87 -21.64
C THR A 468 -22.31 -8.27 -20.72
N ALA A 469 -22.25 -8.55 -19.41
CA ALA A 469 -23.20 -8.00 -18.45
C ALA A 469 -23.10 -6.47 -18.29
N ILE A 470 -21.89 -5.92 -18.43
CA ILE A 470 -21.63 -4.46 -18.34
C ILE A 470 -22.02 -3.74 -19.63
N ASN A 471 -21.57 -4.26 -20.79
CA ASN A 471 -21.62 -3.55 -22.07
C ASN A 471 -22.66 -4.07 -23.07
N GLY A 472 -23.35 -5.17 -22.77
CA GLY A 472 -24.21 -5.85 -23.74
C GLY A 472 -23.45 -6.54 -24.88
N GLY A 473 -22.12 -6.62 -24.81
CA GLY A 473 -21.24 -7.22 -25.81
C GLY A 473 -19.80 -7.38 -25.31
N GLN A 474 -18.87 -7.79 -26.18
CA GLN A 474 -17.48 -8.13 -25.83
C GLN A 474 -16.44 -7.09 -26.29
N THR A 475 -16.81 -5.81 -26.32
CA THR A 475 -15.88 -4.74 -26.71
C THR A 475 -14.63 -4.70 -25.82
N ASN A 476 -13.44 -4.68 -26.45
CA ASN A 476 -12.12 -4.67 -25.82
C ASN A 476 -11.88 -5.86 -24.88
N ILE A 477 -12.38 -7.05 -25.24
CA ILE A 477 -12.32 -8.23 -24.38
C ILE A 477 -10.87 -8.70 -24.11
N ALA A 478 -9.96 -8.55 -25.07
CA ALA A 478 -8.56 -8.94 -24.90
C ALA A 478 -7.86 -8.13 -23.79
N GLU A 479 -8.11 -6.82 -23.76
CA GLU A 479 -7.62 -5.92 -22.73
C GLU A 479 -8.26 -6.23 -21.38
N ARG A 480 -9.58 -6.45 -21.33
CA ARG A 480 -10.28 -6.80 -20.08
C ARG A 480 -9.76 -8.10 -19.49
N LYS A 481 -9.50 -9.12 -20.31
CA LYS A 481 -8.85 -10.38 -19.89
C LYS A 481 -7.45 -10.11 -19.33
N SER A 482 -6.65 -9.31 -20.03
CA SER A 482 -5.30 -8.95 -19.59
C SER A 482 -5.31 -8.21 -18.25
N TYR A 483 -6.16 -7.20 -18.08
CA TYR A 483 -6.20 -6.39 -16.86
C TYR A 483 -6.75 -7.17 -15.67
N THR A 484 -7.73 -8.06 -15.90
CA THR A 484 -8.22 -8.99 -14.88
C THR A 484 -7.11 -9.95 -14.45
N LYS A 485 -6.37 -10.52 -15.42
CA LYS A 485 -5.24 -11.40 -15.17
C LYS A 485 -4.12 -10.70 -14.38
N TRP A 486 -3.71 -9.50 -14.76
CA TRP A 486 -2.66 -8.77 -14.05
C TRP A 486 -3.10 -8.35 -12.64
N THR A 487 -4.38 -7.99 -12.46
CA THR A 487 -4.92 -7.73 -11.12
C THR A 487 -4.94 -9.02 -10.28
N ARG A 488 -5.29 -10.18 -10.87
CA ARG A 488 -5.22 -11.51 -10.22
C ARG A 488 -3.78 -11.87 -9.81
N GLU A 489 -2.80 -11.59 -10.67
CA GLU A 489 -1.37 -11.75 -10.40
C GLU A 489 -0.91 -10.85 -9.26
N PHE A 490 -1.24 -9.56 -9.28
CA PHE A 490 -0.92 -8.61 -8.21
C PHE A 490 -1.52 -9.03 -6.87
N PHE A 491 -2.76 -9.50 -6.90
CA PHE A 491 -3.47 -10.01 -5.73
C PHE A 491 -2.89 -11.31 -5.21
N LYS A 492 -1.98 -11.94 -5.98
CA LYS A 492 -1.42 -13.27 -5.72
C LYS A 492 -2.52 -14.27 -5.41
N TYR A 493 -3.60 -14.16 -6.18
CA TYR A 493 -4.86 -14.86 -5.90
C TYR A 493 -4.69 -16.37 -5.82
N ASP A 494 -3.84 -16.94 -6.67
CA ASP A 494 -3.64 -18.38 -6.73
C ASP A 494 -2.66 -18.93 -5.71
N THR A 495 -1.77 -18.09 -5.17
CA THR A 495 -0.63 -18.52 -4.35
C THR A 495 -0.73 -18.07 -2.89
N GLU A 496 -1.39 -16.96 -2.60
CA GLU A 496 -1.49 -16.40 -1.25
C GLU A 496 -2.90 -16.44 -0.65
N CYS A 497 -3.93 -16.61 -1.47
CA CYS A 497 -5.32 -16.56 -1.03
C CYS A 497 -5.86 -17.95 -0.72
N VAL A 498 -6.02 -18.25 0.58
CA VAL A 498 -6.48 -19.57 1.06
C VAL A 498 -8.01 -19.72 1.05
N ASN A 499 -8.74 -18.58 1.06
CA ASN A 499 -10.20 -18.49 0.96
C ASN A 499 -10.60 -17.81 -0.36
N LYS A 500 -10.59 -18.58 -1.45
CA LYS A 500 -10.98 -18.13 -2.80
C LYS A 500 -12.46 -17.78 -2.92
#